data_AF-A0A8A3S8P4-F1
#
_entry.id   AF-A0A8A3S8P4-F1
#
_cell.length_a   1.000
_cell.length_b   1.000
_cell.length_c   1.000
_cell.angle_alpha   90.00
_cell.angle_beta   90.00
_cell.angle_gamma   90.00
#
_symmetry.space_group_name_H-M   'P 1'
#
loop_
_entity.id
_entity.type
_entity.pdbx_description
1 polymer ?
#
loop_
_entity_poly.entity_id
_entity_poly.type
_entity_poly.pdbx_seq_one_letter_code
_entity_poly.pdbx_strand_id
1 'polypeptide(L)'
;MTSWLWDFGDGNTSTEQNPTNVYAAPGLYTVNLTVSDGTTEDSLERPAYIDVTAPAVPLSADFSATPTSGPAPLSVTFTDLSVGAVTSWLWDFGDGNTSAEPAPTHTYTTANTYDVSLTVSDGVGTETETKASYITVTPGEEMTPEEEVTPEEEVTPEEEMTPEEEVTPEETI
;
A
#
# COMPACT_ATOMS: atom_id res chain seq x y z
N MET A 1 16.83 -57.56 -32.36
CA MET A 1 17.76 -56.55 -31.82
C MET A 1 16.95 -55.76 -30.83
N THR A 2 17.39 -55.59 -29.59
CA THR A 2 16.59 -54.83 -28.61
C THR A 2 16.81 -53.33 -28.81
N SER A 3 15.72 -52.56 -28.93
CA SER A 3 15.77 -51.10 -29.03
C SER A 3 14.84 -50.45 -28.01
N TRP A 4 15.21 -49.25 -27.59
CA TRP A 4 14.44 -48.40 -26.68
C TRP A 4 14.05 -47.13 -27.41
N LEU A 5 12.87 -46.61 -27.09
CA LEU A 5 12.44 -45.28 -27.48
C LEU A 5 11.73 -44.64 -26.28
N TRP A 6 12.37 -43.63 -25.73
CA TRP A 6 11.82 -42.76 -24.72
C TRP A 6 11.19 -41.55 -25.39
N ASP A 7 9.98 -41.21 -24.96
CA ASP A 7 9.35 -39.91 -25.17
C ASP A 7 9.13 -39.29 -23.79
N PHE A 8 9.77 -38.15 -23.55
CA PHE A 8 9.74 -37.49 -22.24
C PHE A 8 8.52 -36.58 -22.05
N GLY A 9 7.68 -36.42 -23.07
CA GLY A 9 6.48 -35.58 -23.05
C GLY A 9 6.74 -34.08 -23.21
N ASP A 10 8.00 -33.67 -23.36
CA ASP A 10 8.46 -32.29 -23.58
C ASP A 10 8.87 -32.03 -25.05
N GLY A 11 8.63 -33.01 -25.92
CA GLY A 11 9.08 -33.00 -27.33
C GLY A 11 10.47 -33.59 -27.54
N ASN A 12 11.21 -33.93 -26.48
CA ASN A 12 12.48 -34.65 -26.57
C ASN A 12 12.26 -36.17 -26.54
N THR A 13 13.14 -36.89 -27.24
CA THR A 13 13.15 -38.36 -27.27
C THR A 13 14.56 -38.91 -27.10
N SER A 14 14.70 -40.17 -26.72
CA SER A 14 15.99 -40.86 -26.65
C SER A 14 15.89 -42.34 -27.02
N THR A 15 16.96 -42.91 -27.58
CA THR A 15 17.07 -44.35 -27.87
C THR A 15 18.04 -45.09 -26.96
N GLU A 16 18.61 -44.39 -25.97
CA GLU A 16 19.45 -45.01 -24.96
C GLU A 16 18.60 -45.87 -24.01
N GLN A 17 19.18 -46.96 -23.51
CA GLN A 17 18.50 -47.78 -22.50
C GLN A 17 18.29 -47.01 -21.18
N ASN A 18 19.25 -46.16 -20.80
CA ASN A 18 19.25 -45.37 -19.57
C ASN A 18 19.56 -43.89 -19.87
N PRO A 19 18.61 -43.13 -20.44
CA PRO A 19 18.85 -41.76 -20.84
C PRO A 19 18.81 -40.78 -19.66
N THR A 20 19.34 -39.58 -19.88
CA THR A 20 19.09 -38.41 -19.03
C THR A 20 18.37 -37.35 -19.87
N ASN A 21 17.31 -36.75 -19.31
CA ASN A 21 16.60 -35.61 -19.93
C ASN A 21 16.58 -34.41 -18.97
N VAL A 22 16.60 -33.20 -19.53
CA VAL A 22 16.48 -31.94 -18.78
C VAL A 22 15.21 -31.22 -19.23
N TYR A 23 14.25 -31.10 -18.33
CA TYR A 23 13.02 -30.36 -18.56
C TYR A 23 13.25 -28.86 -18.32
N ALA A 24 13.22 -28.07 -19.38
CA ALA A 24 13.54 -26.65 -19.31
C ALA A 24 12.37 -25.76 -18.87
N ALA A 25 11.13 -26.21 -19.09
CA ALA A 25 9.94 -25.45 -18.77
C ALA A 25 9.19 -26.07 -17.59
N PRO A 26 8.52 -25.26 -16.76
CA PRO A 26 7.54 -25.77 -15.82
C PRO A 26 6.41 -26.48 -16.54
N GLY A 27 5.94 -27.59 -15.99
CA GLY A 27 4.90 -28.39 -16.59
C GLY A 27 4.79 -29.77 -15.97
N LEU A 28 3.67 -30.40 -16.29
CA LEU A 28 3.37 -31.77 -15.89
C LEU A 28 3.53 -32.67 -17.11
N TYR A 29 4.54 -33.54 -17.08
CA TYR A 29 4.96 -34.33 -18.25
C TYR A 29 4.57 -35.80 -18.11
N THR A 30 4.02 -36.34 -19.19
CA THR A 30 3.78 -37.78 -19.37
C THR A 30 4.99 -38.40 -20.03
N VAL A 31 5.52 -39.47 -19.44
CA VAL A 31 6.68 -40.19 -19.99
C VAL A 31 6.21 -41.51 -20.60
N ASN A 32 6.61 -41.77 -21.83
CA ASN A 32 6.35 -43.02 -22.51
C ASN A 32 7.67 -43.74 -22.84
N LEU A 33 7.71 -45.05 -22.61
CA LEU A 33 8.80 -45.92 -23.02
C LEU A 33 8.26 -47.01 -23.93
N THR A 34 8.78 -47.07 -25.15
CA THR A 34 8.57 -48.19 -26.08
C THR A 34 9.83 -49.05 -26.13
N VAL A 35 9.67 -50.36 -25.98
CA VAL A 35 10.75 -51.35 -26.12
C VAL A 35 10.40 -52.31 -27.24
N SER A 36 11.37 -52.61 -28.11
CA SER A 36 11.24 -53.60 -29.18
C SER A 36 12.32 -54.65 -29.05
N ASP A 37 12.01 -55.91 -29.39
CA ASP A 37 13.02 -56.97 -29.59
C ASP A 37 13.37 -57.20 -31.08
N GLY A 38 12.79 -56.41 -31.97
CA GLY A 38 12.88 -56.52 -33.43
C GLY A 38 11.81 -57.41 -34.07
N THR A 39 10.94 -58.03 -33.26
CA THR A 39 9.77 -58.80 -33.71
C THR A 39 8.47 -58.36 -33.05
N THR A 40 8.56 -57.89 -31.80
CA THR A 40 7.45 -57.40 -30.99
C THR A 40 7.82 -56.07 -30.36
N GLU A 41 6.82 -55.21 -30.17
CA GLU A 41 6.94 -53.95 -29.43
C GLU A 41 5.96 -53.94 -28.25
N ASP A 42 6.38 -53.33 -27.15
CA ASP A 42 5.53 -53.02 -26.00
C ASP A 42 5.81 -51.60 -25.52
N SER A 43 4.82 -50.95 -24.93
CA SER A 43 4.92 -49.56 -24.49
C SER A 43 4.33 -49.36 -23.09
N LEU A 44 5.03 -48.58 -22.27
CA LEU A 44 4.59 -48.17 -20.94
C LEU A 44 4.45 -46.65 -20.87
N GLU A 45 3.23 -46.19 -20.65
CA GLU A 45 2.94 -44.78 -20.39
C GLU A 45 2.84 -44.51 -18.88
N ARG A 46 3.47 -43.41 -18.43
CA ARG A 46 3.33 -42.87 -17.09
C ARG A 46 2.76 -41.45 -17.17
N PRO A 47 1.44 -41.29 -17.03
CA PRO A 47 0.81 -39.99 -17.12
C PRO A 47 1.22 -39.10 -15.95
N ALA A 48 1.48 -37.82 -16.23
CA ALA A 48 1.78 -36.80 -15.22
C ALA A 48 2.90 -37.21 -14.24
N TYR A 49 3.93 -37.86 -14.77
CA TYR A 49 4.94 -38.50 -13.95
C TYR A 49 6.00 -37.52 -13.42
N ILE A 50 6.36 -36.52 -14.24
CA ILE A 50 7.33 -35.48 -13.86
C ILE A 50 6.57 -34.17 -13.70
N ASP A 51 6.62 -33.61 -12.49
CA ASP A 51 6.09 -32.29 -12.18
C ASP A 51 7.25 -31.31 -12.01
N VAL A 52 7.42 -30.43 -12.99
CA VAL A 52 8.42 -29.35 -12.96
C VAL A 52 7.70 -28.08 -12.54
N THR A 53 7.95 -27.63 -11.33
CA THR A 53 7.35 -26.40 -10.82
C THR A 53 8.17 -25.18 -11.25
N ALA A 54 7.48 -24.07 -11.56
CA ALA A 54 8.15 -22.80 -11.76
C ALA A 54 8.90 -22.39 -10.47
N PRO A 55 10.06 -21.73 -10.58
CA PRO A 55 10.72 -21.19 -9.39
C PRO A 55 9.78 -20.21 -8.70
N ALA A 56 9.63 -20.36 -7.39
CA ALA A 56 8.83 -19.43 -6.59
C ALA A 56 9.44 -18.03 -6.67
N VAL A 57 8.60 -17.02 -6.91
CA VAL A 57 9.01 -15.62 -6.79
C VAL A 57 9.16 -15.33 -5.29
N PRO A 58 10.36 -14.93 -4.81
CA PRO A 58 10.53 -14.62 -3.40
C PRO A 58 9.63 -13.46 -3.00
N LEU A 59 9.09 -13.52 -1.78
CA LEU A 59 8.33 -12.43 -1.20
C LEU A 59 9.27 -11.21 -1.06
N SER A 60 8.85 -10.06 -1.58
CA SER A 60 9.57 -8.80 -1.46
C SER A 60 8.55 -7.68 -1.29
N ALA A 61 8.63 -6.97 -0.17
CA ALA A 61 7.79 -5.80 0.10
C ALA A 61 8.29 -4.59 -0.70
N ASP A 62 7.38 -3.84 -1.30
CA ASP A 62 7.66 -2.48 -1.82
C ASP A 62 6.36 -1.71 -1.93
N PHE A 63 6.42 -0.38 -1.97
CA PHE A 63 5.24 0.47 -2.10
C PHE A 63 5.54 1.87 -2.64
N SER A 64 4.49 2.59 -3.01
CA SER A 64 4.57 4.02 -3.30
C SER A 64 3.40 4.78 -2.66
N ALA A 65 3.51 6.11 -2.57
CA ALA A 65 2.46 6.97 -2.06
C ALA A 65 2.31 8.25 -2.89
N THR A 66 1.12 8.82 -2.92
CA THR A 66 0.86 10.11 -3.58
C THR A 66 -0.29 10.87 -2.89
N PRO A 67 -0.13 12.17 -2.59
CA PRO A 67 1.13 12.94 -2.59
C PRO A 67 2.05 12.52 -1.44
N THR A 68 3.35 12.83 -1.54
CA THR A 68 4.32 12.61 -0.44
C THR A 68 4.57 13.86 0.41
N SER A 69 4.00 15.00 0.04
CA SER A 69 4.11 16.24 0.83
C SER A 69 2.94 17.19 0.62
N GLY A 70 2.63 17.98 1.63
CA GLY A 70 1.63 19.05 1.56
C GLY A 70 1.20 19.56 2.94
N PRO A 71 0.30 20.56 3.01
CA PRO A 71 -0.21 21.09 4.27
C PRO A 71 -1.15 20.10 4.96
N ALA A 72 -1.19 20.15 6.29
CA ALA A 72 -2.20 19.44 7.07
C ALA A 72 -3.60 20.08 6.84
N PRO A 73 -4.68 19.26 6.75
CA PRO A 73 -4.67 17.81 6.67
C PRO A 73 -4.23 17.30 5.28
N LEU A 74 -3.29 16.36 5.24
CA LEU A 74 -2.79 15.76 4.01
C LEU A 74 -3.39 14.36 3.82
N SER A 75 -4.26 14.19 2.83
CA SER A 75 -4.75 12.88 2.39
C SER A 75 -3.79 12.25 1.40
N VAL A 76 -3.29 11.05 1.72
CA VAL A 76 -2.29 10.31 0.96
C VAL A 76 -2.84 8.94 0.57
N THR A 77 -2.75 8.60 -0.72
CA THR A 77 -3.06 7.25 -1.21
C THR A 77 -1.79 6.42 -1.31
N PHE A 78 -1.81 5.23 -0.74
CA PHE A 78 -0.73 4.26 -0.80
C PHE A 78 -1.03 3.17 -1.82
N THR A 79 0.02 2.71 -2.51
CA THR A 79 -0.06 1.65 -3.51
C THR A 79 0.98 0.59 -3.18
N ASP A 80 0.53 -0.65 -2.97
CA ASP A 80 1.39 -1.81 -2.85
C ASP A 80 2.09 -2.14 -4.18
N LEU A 81 3.40 -2.33 -4.14
CA LEU A 81 4.25 -2.76 -5.25
C LEU A 81 4.95 -4.09 -4.95
N SER A 82 4.54 -4.78 -3.88
CA SER A 82 5.14 -6.03 -3.43
C SER A 82 5.00 -7.14 -4.47
N VAL A 83 6.00 -8.04 -4.49
CA VAL A 83 6.02 -9.22 -5.35
C VAL A 83 6.05 -10.50 -4.53
N GLY A 84 5.69 -11.62 -5.17
CA GLY A 84 5.49 -12.91 -4.51
C GLY A 84 4.01 -13.22 -4.29
N ALA A 85 3.73 -14.30 -3.55
CA ALA A 85 2.38 -14.75 -3.28
C ALA A 85 1.76 -14.01 -2.07
N VAL A 86 1.64 -12.68 -2.15
CA VAL A 86 1.13 -11.85 -1.05
C VAL A 86 -0.33 -12.23 -0.71
N THR A 87 -0.60 -12.43 0.57
CA THR A 87 -1.89 -12.84 1.14
C THR A 87 -2.44 -11.87 2.19
N SER A 88 -1.59 -11.05 2.80
CA SER A 88 -2.00 -10.02 3.76
C SER A 88 -1.03 -8.85 3.81
N TRP A 89 -1.54 -7.70 4.27
CA TRP A 89 -0.82 -6.42 4.38
C TRP A 89 -0.98 -5.88 5.80
N LEU A 90 0.04 -5.18 6.27
CA LEU A 90 0.00 -4.33 7.45
C LEU A 90 0.80 -3.07 7.16
N TRP A 91 0.08 -1.96 7.03
CA TRP A 91 0.63 -0.62 6.93
C TRP A 91 0.80 -0.03 8.33
N ASP A 92 1.95 0.60 8.56
CA ASP A 92 2.15 1.56 9.66
C ASP A 92 2.50 2.90 9.03
N PHE A 93 1.65 3.90 9.27
CA PHE A 93 1.80 5.24 8.69
C PHE A 93 2.78 6.13 9.48
N GLY A 94 3.35 5.64 10.59
CA GLY A 94 4.31 6.38 11.41
C GLY A 94 3.69 7.43 12.32
N ASP A 95 2.37 7.60 12.27
CA ASP A 95 1.59 8.50 13.14
C ASP A 95 0.81 7.76 14.23
N GLY A 96 1.02 6.44 14.34
CA GLY A 96 0.33 5.54 15.26
C GLY A 96 -0.92 4.86 14.68
N ASN A 97 -1.32 5.20 13.44
CA ASN A 97 -2.39 4.51 12.73
C ASN A 97 -1.86 3.42 11.80
N THR A 98 -2.69 2.40 11.57
CA THR A 98 -2.36 1.24 10.74
C THR A 98 -3.50 0.87 9.80
N SER A 99 -3.21 0.14 8.72
CA SER A 99 -4.24 -0.45 7.84
C SER A 99 -3.87 -1.86 7.41
N ALA A 100 -4.89 -2.70 7.15
CA ALA A 100 -4.73 -4.04 6.57
C ALA A 100 -5.21 -4.11 5.10
N GLU A 101 -5.60 -2.97 4.52
CA GLU A 101 -6.01 -2.89 3.12
C GLU A 101 -4.78 -2.97 2.20
N PRO A 102 -4.90 -3.56 1.00
CA PRO A 102 -3.81 -3.61 0.04
C PRO A 102 -3.40 -2.23 -0.49
N ALA A 103 -4.34 -1.29 -0.57
CA ALA A 103 -4.09 0.07 -1.08
C ALA A 103 -4.92 1.11 -0.28
N PRO A 104 -4.49 1.46 0.95
CA PRO A 104 -5.24 2.37 1.79
C PRO A 104 -5.08 3.83 1.37
N THR A 105 -6.05 4.66 1.77
CA THR A 105 -5.87 6.11 1.85
C THR A 105 -5.82 6.50 3.32
N HIS A 106 -4.86 7.34 3.69
CA HIS A 106 -4.65 7.81 5.06
C HIS A 106 -4.54 9.33 5.11
N THR A 107 -5.10 9.95 6.16
CA THR A 107 -5.05 11.40 6.34
C THR A 107 -4.16 11.76 7.53
N TYR A 108 -3.07 12.47 7.25
CA TYR A 108 -2.20 13.03 8.27
C TYR A 108 -2.73 14.41 8.70
N THR A 109 -3.09 14.54 9.97
CA THR A 109 -3.71 15.77 10.51
C THR A 109 -2.71 16.71 11.18
N THR A 110 -1.49 16.24 11.47
CA THR A 110 -0.46 17.00 12.17
C THR A 110 0.75 17.22 11.27
N ALA A 111 1.34 18.40 11.35
CA ALA A 111 2.59 18.69 10.65
C ALA A 111 3.74 17.89 11.25
N ASN A 112 4.35 17.02 10.45
CA ASN A 112 5.53 16.24 10.81
C ASN A 112 6.12 15.57 9.56
N THR A 113 7.26 14.93 9.73
CA THR A 113 7.80 13.96 8.77
C THR A 113 7.57 12.54 9.31
N TYR A 114 7.00 11.67 8.49
CA TYR A 114 6.57 10.33 8.87
C TYR A 114 7.35 9.25 8.13
N ASP A 115 7.84 8.27 8.88
CA ASP A 115 8.36 7.01 8.36
C ASP A 115 7.18 6.08 8.09
N VAL A 116 7.11 5.49 6.90
CA VAL A 116 6.02 4.56 6.56
C VAL A 116 6.61 3.17 6.38
N SER A 117 5.92 2.16 6.91
CA SER A 117 6.28 0.76 6.68
C SER A 117 5.10 -0.05 6.12
N LEU A 118 5.43 -0.99 5.25
CA LEU A 118 4.53 -2.01 4.75
C LEU A 118 5.12 -3.38 5.10
N THR A 119 4.38 -4.16 5.86
CA THR A 119 4.66 -5.58 6.08
C THR A 119 3.68 -6.42 5.27
N VAL A 120 4.19 -7.31 4.42
CA VAL A 120 3.41 -8.27 3.64
C VAL A 120 3.70 -9.70 4.09
N SER A 121 2.73 -10.61 3.93
CA SER A 121 2.89 -12.04 4.20
C SER A 121 2.41 -12.89 3.04
N ASP A 122 3.07 -14.01 2.79
CA ASP A 122 2.60 -15.06 1.87
C ASP A 122 1.90 -16.24 2.57
N GLY A 123 1.58 -16.08 3.86
CA GLY A 123 0.99 -17.13 4.70
C GLY A 123 2.02 -18.10 5.30
N VAL A 124 3.29 -18.01 4.91
CA VAL A 124 4.41 -18.79 5.47
C VAL A 124 5.42 -17.88 6.15
N GLY A 125 5.80 -16.79 5.49
CA GLY A 125 6.76 -15.79 5.96
C GLY A 125 6.21 -14.36 5.82
N THR A 126 7.05 -13.41 6.20
CA THR A 126 6.75 -11.97 6.14
C THR A 126 7.98 -11.22 5.65
N GLU A 127 7.76 -10.15 4.90
CA GLU A 127 8.78 -9.16 4.54
C GLU A 127 8.26 -7.76 4.87
N THR A 128 9.16 -6.88 5.31
CA THR A 128 8.82 -5.51 5.67
C THR A 128 9.71 -4.53 4.91
N GLU A 129 9.08 -3.58 4.22
CA GLU A 129 9.76 -2.43 3.64
C GLU A 129 9.45 -1.20 4.48
N THR A 130 10.48 -0.38 4.78
CA THR A 130 10.33 0.87 5.53
C THR A 130 10.98 2.01 4.77
N LYS A 131 10.18 3.03 4.43
CA LYS A 131 10.64 4.27 3.81
C LYS A 131 10.71 5.36 4.87
N ALA A 132 11.93 5.68 5.28
CA ALA A 132 12.20 6.73 6.25
C ALA A 132 11.92 8.12 5.65
N SER A 133 11.33 9.00 6.46
CA SER A 133 10.99 10.38 6.11
C SER A 133 10.20 10.50 4.81
N TYR A 134 9.28 9.56 4.59
CA TYR A 134 8.64 9.37 3.30
C TYR A 134 7.51 10.36 3.04
N ILE A 135 6.73 10.70 4.07
CA ILE A 135 5.64 11.68 3.99
C ILE A 135 6.03 12.92 4.79
N THR A 136 5.94 14.10 4.18
CA THR A 136 6.22 15.38 4.85
C THR A 136 5.00 16.29 4.87
N VAL A 137 4.43 16.47 6.05
CA VAL A 137 3.25 17.31 6.26
C VAL A 137 3.69 18.65 6.84
N THR A 138 3.37 19.74 6.15
CA THR A 138 3.62 21.10 6.63
C THR A 138 2.44 21.59 7.47
N PRO A 139 2.62 22.61 8.33
CA PRO A 139 1.49 23.26 8.98
C PRO A 139 0.43 23.67 7.96
N GLY A 140 -0.84 23.42 8.31
CA GLY A 140 -1.97 23.93 7.55
C GLY A 140 -2.01 25.46 7.61
N GLU A 141 -2.75 26.09 6.72
CA GLU A 141 -3.07 27.51 6.87
C GLU A 141 -3.90 27.66 8.16
N GLU A 142 -3.26 28.14 9.23
CA GLU A 142 -4.01 28.59 10.40
C GLU A 142 -4.93 29.72 9.92
N MET A 143 -6.24 29.54 10.09
CA MET A 143 -7.14 30.69 10.05
C MET A 143 -6.70 31.60 11.19
N THR A 144 -5.87 32.60 10.89
CA THR A 144 -5.64 33.71 11.81
C THR A 144 -7.02 34.20 12.22
N PRO A 145 -7.34 34.31 13.53
CA PRO A 145 -8.52 35.02 13.94
C PRO A 145 -8.46 36.38 13.26
N GLU A 146 -9.46 36.67 12.42
CA GLU A 146 -9.68 38.00 11.89
C GLU A 146 -9.63 38.94 13.10
N GLU A 147 -8.73 39.94 13.04
CA GLU A 147 -8.44 40.89 14.11
C GLU A 147 -9.74 41.26 14.83
N GLU A 148 -9.87 40.93 16.12
CA GLU A 148 -11.02 41.33 16.93
C GLU A 148 -11.03 42.86 16.92
N VAL A 149 -11.88 43.46 16.08
CA VAL A 149 -12.07 44.90 16.01
C VAL A 149 -12.61 45.32 17.37
N THR A 150 -11.72 45.81 18.23
CA THR A 150 -12.10 46.44 19.49
C THR A 150 -13.08 47.57 19.17
N PRO A 151 -14.27 47.62 19.79
CA PRO A 151 -15.17 48.75 19.54
C PRO A 151 -14.45 50.03 19.93
N GLU A 152 -14.38 51.00 19.01
CA GLU A 152 -13.98 52.37 19.31
C GLU A 152 -14.84 52.86 20.48
N GLU A 153 -14.20 53.43 21.51
CA GLU A 153 -14.85 54.01 22.69
C GLU A 153 -16.05 54.87 22.26
N GLU A 154 -17.25 54.46 22.66
CA GLU A 154 -18.46 55.27 22.54
C GLU A 154 -18.28 56.52 23.43
N VAL A 155 -18.04 57.66 22.79
CA VAL A 155 -17.90 58.94 23.47
C VAL A 155 -19.27 59.29 24.10
N THR A 156 -19.37 59.14 25.41
CA THR A 156 -20.55 59.57 26.17
C THR A 156 -20.79 61.07 25.99
N PRO A 157 -22.01 61.53 25.67
CA PRO A 157 -22.31 62.96 25.63
C PRO A 157 -22.24 63.56 27.04
N GLU A 158 -21.59 64.72 27.18
CA GLU A 158 -21.59 65.52 28.40
C GLU A 158 -23.03 65.87 28.82
N GLU A 159 -23.34 65.71 30.11
CA GLU A 159 -24.64 66.05 30.70
C GLU A 159 -25.02 67.51 30.40
N GLU A 160 -26.18 67.69 29.77
CA GLU A 160 -26.79 69.00 29.55
C GLU A 160 -27.28 69.54 30.91
N MET A 161 -26.57 70.53 31.45
CA MET A 161 -26.92 71.23 32.69
C MET A 161 -28.20 72.05 32.48
N THR A 162 -29.31 71.60 33.06
CA THR A 162 -30.58 72.33 33.06
C THR A 162 -30.47 73.60 33.93
N PRO A 163 -30.93 74.78 33.49
CA PRO A 163 -30.95 75.97 34.34
C PRO A 163 -32.03 75.87 35.42
N GLU A 164 -31.67 76.27 36.64
CA GLU A 164 -32.56 76.38 37.80
C GLU A 164 -33.72 77.35 37.54
N GLU A 165 -34.90 76.94 37.98
CA GLU A 165 -36.15 77.67 37.95
C GLU A 165 -36.05 78.94 38.83
N GLU A 166 -36.07 80.13 38.22
CA GLU A 166 -36.08 81.40 38.95
C GLU A 166 -37.45 81.61 39.60
N VAL A 167 -37.47 81.47 40.92
CA VAL A 167 -38.65 81.67 41.77
C VAL A 167 -38.92 83.17 41.91
N THR A 168 -40.04 83.64 41.36
CA THR A 168 -40.57 84.99 41.62
C THR A 168 -41.06 85.13 43.06
N PRO A 169 -40.83 86.27 43.73
CA PRO A 169 -41.70 86.72 44.80
C PRO A 169 -42.60 87.90 44.38
N GLU A 170 -43.87 87.76 44.77
CA GLU A 170 -44.90 88.80 44.85
C GLU A 170 -44.50 89.92 45.83
N GLU A 171 -44.95 91.16 45.57
CA GLU A 171 -45.80 91.97 46.46
C GLU A 171 -46.05 93.36 45.78
N THR A 172 -47.29 93.75 45.48
CA THR A 172 -48.21 94.61 46.27
C THR A 172 -47.51 95.90 46.76
N ILE A 173 -47.91 97.12 46.41
CA ILE A 173 -49.18 97.85 46.71
C ILE A 173 -49.41 98.93 45.61
#